data_AF-A0A821WAQ6-F1
#
_entry.id   AF-A0A821WAQ6-F1
#
_cell.length_a   1.000
_cell.length_b   1.000
_cell.length_c   1.000
_cell.angle_alpha   90.00
_cell.angle_beta   90.00
_cell.angle_gamma   90.00
#
_symmetry.space_group_name_H-M   'P 1'
#
loop_
_entity.id
_entity.type
_entity.pdbx_description
1 polymer ?
#
loop_
_entity_poly.entity_id
_entity_poly.type
_entity_poly.pdbx_seq_one_letter_code
_entity_poly.pdbx_strand_id
1 'polypeptide(L)'
;MEYLIESIHQKLCEKLEDQTRIITESVTKSVVSSINVKLAELTEENKKLKSEIVVLKDKVKFLEDGKRKNNLVFFGIHENQQEEPNLLTHILKLINNSTGLSLDPKELSSAYRLGKKSENPRPVLVNFTSLWRKYEVLKMETNSHLTWKTCHIKKDKLVIYENTREKSEKRKRNFSESPKQYQPQSTTQKRDEKIHKNITSSITPSRIENKILYIATLNCLSLRTHEKLTELELALLKINWDILGLSEIRRIGESIEDHKEYIFYHKGEIKGSHGVGFMVKKYLQPNIEEFKGISDRIAILYINLPGFKDN
;
A
#
# COMPACT_ATOMS: atom_id res chain seq x y z
N MET A 1 12.84 12.60 85.41
CA MET A 1 13.78 13.41 84.60
C MET A 1 13.97 12.81 83.23
N GLU A 2 14.38 11.53 83.11
CA GLU A 2 14.55 10.83 81.82
C GLU A 2 13.31 10.86 80.93
N TYR A 3 12.13 10.52 81.46
CA TYR A 3 10.88 10.48 80.68
C TYR A 3 10.49 11.83 80.04
N LEU A 4 10.84 12.94 80.69
CA LEU A 4 10.57 14.29 80.18
C LEU A 4 11.54 14.64 79.04
N ILE A 5 12.81 14.26 79.17
CA ILE A 5 13.84 14.44 78.14
C ILE A 5 13.47 13.64 76.89
N GLU A 6 13.00 12.41 77.08
CA GLU A 6 12.57 11.52 76.00
C GLU A 6 11.35 12.08 75.25
N SER A 7 10.36 12.61 76.00
CA SER A 7 9.20 13.30 75.42
C SER A 7 9.56 14.55 74.60
N ILE A 8 10.54 15.33 75.08
CA ILE A 8 11.04 16.53 74.38
C ILE A 8 11.81 16.13 73.12
N HIS A 9 12.66 15.11 73.20
CA HIS A 9 13.42 14.59 72.07
C HIS A 9 12.48 14.10 70.96
N GLN A 10 11.43 13.36 71.31
CA GLN A 10 10.40 12.89 70.38
C GLN A 10 9.74 14.05 69.63
N LYS A 11 9.26 15.07 70.35
CA LYS A 11 8.61 16.25 69.76
C LYS A 11 9.56 17.06 68.87
N LEU A 12 10.85 17.10 69.21
CA LEU A 12 11.85 17.77 68.41
C LEU A 12 12.10 17.02 67.09
N CYS A 13 12.20 15.69 67.14
CA CYS A 13 12.31 14.85 65.95
C CYS A 13 11.10 15.00 65.03
N GLU A 14 9.88 14.91 65.56
CA GLU A 14 8.64 15.10 64.79
C GLU A 14 8.63 16.47 64.09
N LYS A 15 9.03 17.54 64.79
CA LYS A 15 9.05 18.89 64.23
C LYS A 15 10.12 19.07 63.15
N LEU A 16 11.28 18.42 63.29
CA LEU A 16 12.34 18.42 62.28
C LEU A 16 11.92 17.63 61.03
N GLU A 17 11.22 16.51 61.21
CA GLU A 17 10.65 15.72 60.11
C GLU A 17 9.57 16.50 59.35
N ASP A 18 8.69 17.20 60.06
CA ASP A 18 7.68 18.06 59.45
C ASP A 18 8.30 19.21 58.65
N GLN A 19 9.32 19.87 59.21
CA GLN A 19 10.04 20.94 58.51
C GLN A 19 10.76 20.43 57.27
N THR A 20 11.44 19.28 57.36
CA THR A 20 12.08 18.67 56.20
C THR A 20 11.06 18.27 55.15
N ARG A 21 9.90 17.73 55.52
CA ARG A 21 8.81 17.42 54.58
C ARG A 21 8.32 18.67 53.84
N ILE A 22 8.02 19.75 54.55
CA ILE A 22 7.51 21.02 53.96
C ILE A 22 8.53 21.63 52.99
N ILE A 23 9.80 21.69 53.39
CA ILE A 23 10.88 22.23 52.54
C ILE A 23 11.02 21.37 51.28
N THR A 24 11.01 20.04 51.43
CA THR A 24 11.17 19.11 50.31
C THR A 24 9.99 19.22 49.33
N GLU A 25 8.75 19.30 49.83
CA GLU A 25 7.54 19.50 49.02
C GLU A 25 7.55 20.84 48.27
N SER A 26 7.96 21.92 48.94
CA SER A 26 8.04 23.25 48.33
C SER A 26 9.07 23.29 47.20
N VAL A 27 10.28 22.77 47.46
CA VAL A 27 11.37 22.73 46.48
C VAL A 27 11.00 21.81 45.32
N THR A 28 10.47 20.61 45.58
CA THR A 28 10.04 19.68 44.52
C THR A 28 8.94 20.28 43.65
N LYS A 29 7.93 20.92 44.24
CA LYS A 29 6.85 21.59 43.47
C LYS A 29 7.39 22.70 42.58
N SER A 30 8.33 23.52 43.08
CA SER A 30 8.99 24.57 42.30
C SER A 30 9.77 24.02 41.12
N VAL A 31 10.63 23.02 41.36
CA VAL A 31 11.45 22.39 40.31
C VAL A 31 10.57 21.69 39.27
N VAL A 32 9.57 20.92 39.69
CA VAL A 32 8.64 20.22 38.79
C VAL A 32 7.87 21.22 37.92
N SER A 33 7.43 22.35 38.48
CA SER A 33 6.74 23.38 37.69
C SER A 33 7.64 23.96 36.59
N SER A 34 8.91 24.24 36.90
CA SER A 34 9.88 24.74 35.92
C SER A 34 10.20 23.73 34.83
N ILE A 35 10.28 22.44 35.17
CA ILE A 35 10.47 21.36 34.20
C ILE A 35 9.25 21.23 33.29
N ASN A 36 8.04 21.28 33.85
CA ASN A 36 6.81 21.17 33.07
C ASN A 36 6.65 22.31 32.05
N VAL A 37 7.01 23.55 32.44
CA VAL A 37 7.04 24.69 31.52
C VAL A 37 7.98 24.43 30.34
N LYS A 38 9.23 24.02 30.63
CA LYS A 38 10.21 23.71 29.57
C LYS A 38 9.79 22.52 28.69
N LEU A 39 9.16 21.50 29.27
CA LEU A 39 8.63 20.38 28.51
C LEU A 39 7.52 20.82 27.56
N ALA A 40 6.63 21.70 28.01
CA ALA A 40 5.58 22.25 27.17
C ALA A 40 6.17 23.03 25.97
N GLU A 41 7.13 23.93 26.22
CA GLU A 41 7.84 24.67 25.17
C GLU A 41 8.51 23.74 24.15
N LEU A 42 9.26 22.74 24.63
CA LEU A 42 9.91 21.75 23.76
C LEU A 42 8.91 20.90 22.97
N THR A 43 7.74 20.59 23.54
CA THR A 43 6.71 19.84 22.82
C THR A 43 6.08 20.67 21.70
N GLU A 44 5.90 21.97 21.92
CA GLU A 44 5.39 22.90 20.93
C GLU A 44 6.38 23.09 19.77
N GLU A 45 7.66 23.30 20.07
CA GLU A 45 8.71 23.38 19.06
C GLU A 45 8.79 22.09 18.23
N ASN A 46 8.74 20.92 18.88
CA ASN A 46 8.72 19.64 18.18
C ASN A 46 7.51 19.48 17.26
N LYS A 47 6.35 20.02 17.64
CA LYS A 47 5.16 20.03 16.78
C LYS A 47 5.38 20.91 15.55
N LYS A 48 5.95 22.10 15.74
CA LYS A 48 6.28 23.02 14.64
C LYS A 48 7.30 22.40 13.68
N LEU A 49 8.39 21.84 14.19
CA LEU A 49 9.42 21.18 13.38
C LEU A 49 8.86 20.00 12.58
N LYS A 50 8.02 19.16 13.19
CA LYS A 50 7.35 18.06 12.47
C LYS A 50 6.48 18.56 11.32
N SER A 51 5.75 19.66 11.53
CA SER A 51 4.93 20.26 10.47
C SER A 51 5.78 20.79 9.32
N GLU A 52 6.92 21.44 9.62
CA GLU A 52 7.84 21.96 8.61
C GLU A 52 8.52 20.84 7.82
N ILE A 53 8.89 19.74 8.47
CA ILE A 53 9.42 18.54 7.80
C ILE A 53 8.44 17.99 6.78
N VAL A 54 7.13 17.97 7.10
CA VAL A 54 6.10 17.51 6.14
C VAL A 54 6.07 18.43 4.92
N VAL A 55 6.02 19.76 5.13
CA VAL A 55 6.02 20.76 4.05
C VAL A 55 7.26 20.64 3.18
N LEU A 56 8.44 20.46 3.79
CA LEU A 56 9.70 20.31 3.06
C LEU A 56 9.73 19.01 2.25
N LYS A 57 9.24 17.90 2.80
CA LYS A 57 9.11 16.63 2.08
C LYS A 57 8.22 16.76 0.84
N ASP A 58 7.08 17.44 0.98
CA ASP A 58 6.17 17.67 -0.13
C ASP A 58 6.79 18.57 -1.20
N LYS A 59 7.52 19.62 -0.79
CA LYS A 59 8.24 20.50 -1.72
C LYS A 59 9.33 19.77 -2.47
N VAL A 60 10.11 18.92 -1.79
CA VAL A 60 11.14 18.08 -2.44
C VAL A 60 10.50 17.11 -3.44
N LYS A 61 9.41 16.45 -3.06
CA LYS A 61 8.66 15.56 -3.95
C LYS A 61 8.19 16.29 -5.21
N PHE A 62 7.59 17.47 -5.06
CA PHE A 62 7.14 18.29 -6.19
C PHE A 62 8.29 18.67 -7.14
N LEU A 63 9.45 19.07 -6.59
CA LEU A 63 10.62 19.42 -7.38
C LEU A 63 11.20 18.22 -8.14
N GLU A 64 11.29 17.05 -7.49
CA GLU A 64 11.75 15.81 -8.10
C GLU A 64 10.79 15.33 -9.21
N ASP A 65 9.48 15.34 -8.95
CA ASP A 65 8.47 15.00 -9.96
C ASP A 65 8.53 15.96 -11.15
N GLY A 66 8.78 17.25 -10.89
CA GLY A 66 9.01 18.26 -11.92
C GLY A 66 10.24 18.00 -12.79
N LYS A 67 11.34 17.49 -12.22
CA LYS A 67 12.53 17.07 -12.98
C LYS A 67 12.30 15.80 -13.80
N ARG A 68 11.49 14.87 -13.29
CA ARG A 68 11.21 13.56 -13.93
C ARG A 68 10.02 13.61 -14.89
N LYS A 69 9.31 14.73 -14.96
CA LYS A 69 8.07 14.87 -15.75
C LYS A 69 8.24 14.49 -17.22
N ASN A 70 9.39 14.77 -17.82
CA ASN A 70 9.69 14.47 -19.23
C ASN A 70 10.45 13.17 -19.44
N ASN A 71 10.77 12.42 -18.38
CA ASN A 71 11.58 11.23 -18.47
C ASN A 71 10.71 9.98 -18.73
N LEU A 72 11.20 9.09 -19.58
CA LEU A 72 10.71 7.72 -19.74
C LEU A 72 11.87 6.74 -19.55
N VAL A 73 11.56 5.57 -19.00
CA VAL A 73 12.53 4.50 -18.77
C VAL A 73 12.20 3.33 -19.67
N PHE A 74 13.17 2.93 -20.49
CA PHE A 74 13.08 1.80 -21.40
C PHE A 74 13.85 0.62 -20.82
N PHE A 75 13.24 -0.55 -20.79
CA PHE A 75 13.84 -1.79 -20.31
C PHE A 75 13.97 -2.79 -21.46
N GLY A 76 14.96 -3.69 -21.41
CA GLY A 76 15.14 -4.77 -22.40
C GLY A 76 15.95 -4.41 -23.65
N ILE A 77 16.46 -3.17 -23.77
CA ILE A 77 17.34 -2.78 -24.87
C ILE A 77 18.72 -3.42 -24.66
N HIS A 78 19.15 -4.32 -25.54
CA HIS A 78 20.43 -5.02 -25.39
C HIS A 78 21.62 -4.05 -25.52
N GLU A 79 22.76 -4.39 -24.90
CA GLU A 79 23.98 -3.57 -24.91
C GLU A 79 24.96 -4.11 -25.96
N ASN A 80 24.95 -3.56 -27.18
CA ASN A 80 25.96 -3.86 -28.19
C ASN A 80 27.15 -2.90 -28.04
N GLN A 81 28.38 -3.42 -28.01
CA GLN A 81 29.61 -2.63 -27.81
C GLN A 81 29.84 -1.55 -28.88
N GLN A 82 29.22 -1.68 -30.07
CA GLN A 82 29.34 -0.70 -31.16
C GLN A 82 28.32 0.44 -31.10
N GLU A 83 27.25 0.30 -30.30
CA GLU A 83 26.11 1.24 -30.28
C GLU A 83 26.20 2.30 -29.17
N GLU A 84 27.13 2.14 -28.22
CA GLU A 84 27.30 3.08 -27.09
C GLU A 84 27.54 4.54 -27.49
N PRO A 85 28.33 4.90 -28.52
CA PRO A 85 28.55 6.32 -28.82
C PRO A 85 27.30 7.02 -29.36
N ASN A 86 26.31 6.28 -29.86
CA ASN A 86 25.16 6.84 -30.58
C ASN A 86 23.81 6.35 -30.02
N LEU A 87 23.73 6.13 -28.70
CA LEU A 87 22.54 5.64 -27.99
C LEU A 87 21.26 6.44 -28.32
N LEU A 88 21.37 7.77 -28.40
CA LEU A 88 20.23 8.64 -28.74
C LEU A 88 19.65 8.31 -30.12
N THR A 89 20.52 8.11 -31.12
CA THR A 89 20.10 7.81 -32.50
C THR A 89 19.50 6.42 -32.61
N HIS A 90 20.02 5.45 -31.85
CA HIS A 90 19.50 4.10 -31.79
C HIS A 90 18.08 4.11 -31.20
N ILE A 91 17.86 4.85 -30.11
CA ILE A 91 16.54 4.99 -29.49
C ILE A 91 15.57 5.70 -30.42
N LEU A 92 15.99 6.75 -31.11
CA LEU A 92 15.14 7.44 -32.07
C LEU A 92 14.68 6.49 -33.19
N LYS A 93 15.60 5.70 -33.75
CA LYS A 93 15.26 4.66 -34.75
C LYS A 93 14.31 3.62 -34.18
N LEU A 94 14.54 3.15 -32.95
CA LEU A 94 13.67 2.20 -32.28
C LEU A 94 12.25 2.75 -32.12
N ILE A 95 12.10 4.00 -31.67
CA ILE A 95 10.78 4.61 -31.48
C ILE A 95 10.07 4.81 -32.82
N ASN A 96 10.77 5.33 -33.84
CA ASN A 96 10.18 5.56 -35.16
C ASN A 96 9.72 4.24 -35.82
N ASN A 97 10.53 3.18 -35.71
CA ASN A 97 10.19 1.87 -36.27
C ASN A 97 9.04 1.18 -35.52
N SER A 98 8.91 1.38 -34.20
CA SER A 98 7.94 0.67 -33.35
C SER A 98 6.58 1.36 -33.24
N THR A 99 6.56 2.70 -33.29
CA THR A 99 5.34 3.51 -33.05
C THR A 99 4.76 4.13 -34.31
N GLY A 100 5.49 4.11 -35.44
CA GLY A 100 5.10 4.81 -36.66
C GLY A 100 5.08 6.33 -36.53
N LEU A 101 5.53 6.88 -35.39
CA LEU A 101 5.70 8.31 -35.18
C LEU A 101 7.01 8.76 -35.84
N SER A 102 6.96 9.81 -36.64
CA SER A 102 8.18 10.46 -37.16
C SER A 102 8.69 11.46 -36.12
N LEU A 103 9.50 10.99 -35.16
CA LEU A 103 10.15 11.88 -34.19
C LEU A 103 11.42 12.50 -34.80
N ASP A 104 11.60 13.80 -34.59
CA ASP A 104 12.80 14.55 -34.98
C ASP A 104 13.89 14.41 -33.90
N PRO A 105 15.20 14.42 -34.24
CA PRO A 105 16.26 14.28 -33.24
C PRO A 105 16.25 15.35 -32.13
N LYS A 106 15.66 16.52 -32.38
CA LYS A 106 15.54 17.61 -31.38
C LYS A 106 14.51 17.35 -30.29
N GLU A 107 13.68 16.33 -30.45
CA GLU A 107 12.60 16.00 -29.51
C GLU A 107 13.09 15.22 -28.29
N LEU A 108 14.26 14.60 -28.41
CA LEU A 108 14.98 13.96 -27.33
C LEU A 108 16.11 14.86 -26.86
N SER A 109 16.08 15.22 -25.58
CA SER A 109 17.13 16.05 -24.97
C SER A 109 18.38 15.23 -24.65
N SER A 110 18.20 14.06 -24.03
CA SER A 110 19.30 13.17 -23.65
C SER A 110 18.83 11.75 -23.43
N ALA A 111 19.74 10.79 -23.58
CA ALA A 111 19.51 9.40 -23.23
C ALA A 111 20.75 8.79 -22.60
N TYR A 112 20.59 8.07 -21.50
CA TYR A 112 21.69 7.39 -20.82
C TYR A 112 21.22 6.13 -20.10
N ARG A 113 22.14 5.17 -19.95
CA ARG A 113 21.89 3.91 -19.24
C ARG A 113 21.95 4.13 -17.72
N LEU A 114 21.05 3.51 -16.98
CA LEU A 114 20.98 3.57 -15.53
C LEU A 114 21.78 2.42 -14.91
N GLY A 115 22.66 2.75 -13.95
CA GLY A 115 23.38 1.77 -13.14
C GLY A 115 24.66 1.20 -13.76
N LYS A 116 25.28 0.25 -13.06
CA LYS A 116 26.52 -0.43 -13.44
C LYS A 116 26.23 -1.58 -14.42
N LYS A 117 27.15 -1.84 -15.35
CA LYS A 117 27.03 -2.90 -16.34
C LYS A 117 26.87 -4.27 -15.66
N SER A 118 25.93 -5.07 -16.15
CA SER A 118 25.59 -6.39 -15.61
C SER A 118 25.31 -7.36 -16.77
N GLU A 119 25.00 -8.62 -16.46
CA GLU A 119 24.54 -9.61 -17.45
C GLU A 119 23.21 -9.20 -18.09
N ASN A 120 22.33 -8.59 -17.30
CA ASN A 120 21.05 -8.07 -17.79
C ASN A 120 21.21 -6.68 -18.42
N PRO A 121 20.49 -6.37 -19.51
CA PRO A 121 20.56 -5.07 -20.16
C PRO A 121 20.09 -3.97 -19.21
N ARG A 122 20.92 -2.94 -19.02
CA ARG A 122 20.56 -1.83 -18.13
C ARG A 122 19.38 -1.03 -18.67
N PRO A 123 18.48 -0.54 -17.81
CA PRO A 123 17.44 0.37 -18.22
C PRO A 123 18.03 1.64 -18.84
N VAL A 124 17.36 2.20 -19.83
CA VAL A 124 17.73 3.47 -20.45
C VAL A 124 16.76 4.53 -20.02
N LEU A 125 17.26 5.62 -19.44
CA LEU A 125 16.48 6.82 -19.19
C LEU A 125 16.58 7.73 -20.41
N VAL A 126 15.43 8.14 -20.93
CA VAL A 126 15.29 9.05 -22.06
C VAL A 126 14.54 10.28 -21.59
N ASN A 127 15.15 11.44 -21.79
CA ASN A 127 14.55 12.73 -21.48
C ASN A 127 14.02 13.38 -22.76
N PHE A 128 12.74 13.72 -22.76
CA PHE A 128 12.07 14.40 -23.87
C PHE A 128 12.12 15.92 -23.69
N THR A 129 12.31 16.65 -24.78
CA THR A 129 12.21 18.11 -24.77
C THR A 129 10.79 18.56 -24.44
N SER A 130 9.79 17.86 -24.99
CA SER A 130 8.36 18.15 -24.79
C SER A 130 7.64 17.02 -24.05
N LEU A 131 6.84 17.41 -23.05
CA LEU A 131 5.96 16.49 -22.33
C LEU A 131 4.93 15.83 -23.26
N TRP A 132 4.47 16.56 -24.29
CA TRP A 132 3.51 16.05 -25.27
C TRP A 132 4.06 14.85 -26.03
N ARG A 133 5.30 14.95 -26.54
CA ARG A 133 5.98 13.86 -27.25
C ARG A 133 6.12 12.61 -26.38
N LYS A 134 6.44 12.79 -25.10
CA LYS A 134 6.45 11.69 -24.12
C LYS A 134 5.07 10.98 -24.05
N TYR A 135 3.97 11.73 -24.01
CA TYR A 135 2.64 11.14 -23.95
C TYR A 135 2.22 10.45 -25.24
N GLU A 136 2.64 10.95 -26.40
CA GLU A 136 2.41 10.29 -27.68
C GLU A 136 3.06 8.90 -27.71
N VAL A 137 4.34 8.82 -27.33
CA VAL A 137 5.06 7.53 -27.23
C VAL A 137 4.35 6.58 -26.25
N LEU A 138 3.95 7.09 -25.08
CA LEU A 138 3.25 6.29 -24.06
C LEU A 138 1.87 5.81 -24.52
N LYS A 139 1.12 6.63 -25.27
CA LYS A 139 -0.22 6.27 -25.77
C LYS A 139 -0.13 5.14 -26.81
N MET A 140 0.91 5.16 -27.64
CA MET A 140 1.13 4.10 -28.63
C MET A 140 1.52 2.78 -27.97
N GLU A 141 2.19 2.79 -26.81
CA GLU A 141 2.45 1.58 -26.02
C GLU A 141 1.16 0.86 -25.62
N THR A 142 0.14 1.60 -25.17
CA THR A 142 -1.16 1.02 -24.75
C THR A 142 -2.02 0.47 -25.88
N ASN A 143 -1.86 0.98 -27.11
CA ASN A 143 -2.71 0.60 -28.25
C ASN A 143 -2.14 -0.53 -29.10
N SER A 144 -0.83 -0.79 -29.01
CA SER A 144 -0.15 -1.84 -29.76
C SER A 144 -0.04 -3.12 -28.93
N HIS A 145 -0.81 -4.14 -29.29
CA HIS A 145 -0.62 -5.49 -28.77
C HIS A 145 0.59 -6.22 -29.43
N LEU A 146 1.30 -5.58 -30.38
CA LEU A 146 2.24 -6.25 -31.29
C LEU A 146 3.69 -5.70 -31.34
N THR A 147 4.05 -4.59 -30.68
CA THR A 147 5.41 -4.01 -30.81
C THR A 147 6.14 -3.76 -29.49
N TRP A 148 6.25 -4.78 -28.62
CA TRP A 148 7.10 -4.79 -27.42
C TRP A 148 7.73 -6.16 -27.09
N LYS A 149 7.93 -7.05 -28.09
CA LYS A 149 8.50 -8.40 -27.85
C LYS A 149 9.89 -8.38 -27.17
N THR A 150 10.61 -7.25 -27.21
CA THR A 150 11.99 -7.14 -26.70
C THR A 150 12.23 -6.01 -25.71
N CYS A 151 11.33 -5.04 -25.56
CA CYS A 151 11.49 -3.92 -24.63
C CYS A 151 10.16 -3.51 -23.99
N HIS A 152 10.19 -2.81 -22.87
CA HIS A 152 8.98 -2.26 -22.23
C HIS A 152 9.27 -0.86 -21.65
N ILE A 153 8.28 0.03 -21.64
CA ILE A 153 8.44 1.40 -21.18
C ILE A 153 7.74 1.59 -19.83
N LYS A 154 8.35 2.41 -18.97
CA LYS A 154 7.69 2.93 -17.77
C LYS A 154 7.96 4.42 -17.60
N LYS A 155 7.04 5.08 -16.90
CA LYS A 155 7.29 6.43 -16.39
C LYS A 155 8.41 6.38 -15.35
N ASP A 156 9.33 7.33 -15.41
CA ASP A 156 10.24 7.62 -14.30
C ASP A 156 9.41 8.16 -13.12
N LYS A 157 9.38 7.41 -12.02
CA LYS A 157 8.61 7.74 -10.81
C LYS A 157 9.55 7.80 -9.62
N LEU A 158 9.40 8.84 -8.80
CA LEU A 158 10.13 8.93 -7.54
C LEU A 158 9.63 7.86 -6.56
N VAL A 159 10.55 7.03 -6.07
CA VAL A 159 10.28 6.05 -5.01
C VAL A 159 11.03 6.49 -3.76
N ILE A 160 10.28 6.80 -2.70
CA ILE A 160 10.82 7.23 -1.40
C ILE A 160 10.75 6.03 -0.44
N TYR A 161 11.90 5.59 0.07
CA TYR A 161 11.96 4.57 1.11
C TYR A 161 11.99 5.25 2.48
N GLU A 162 10.99 4.98 3.33
CA GLU A 162 11.01 5.45 4.72
C GLU A 162 11.98 4.61 5.55
N ASN A 163 12.82 5.27 6.34
CA ASN A 163 13.77 4.61 7.24
C ASN A 163 13.01 3.85 8.34
N THR A 164 13.05 2.52 8.29
CA THR A 164 12.21 1.64 9.13
C THR A 164 12.65 1.58 10.60
N ARG A 165 13.73 2.25 10.98
CA ARG A 165 14.31 2.23 12.34
C ARG A 165 13.41 2.84 13.43
N GLU A 166 12.51 3.76 13.10
CA GLU A 166 11.63 4.40 14.11
C GLU A 166 10.49 3.50 14.60
N LYS A 167 10.16 2.40 13.91
CA LYS A 167 9.06 1.50 14.30
C LYS A 167 9.40 0.56 15.46
N SER A 168 10.68 0.29 15.75
CA SER A 168 11.09 -0.63 16.81
C SER A 168 11.03 -0.04 18.22
N GLU A 169 11.15 1.28 18.38
CA GLU A 169 11.23 1.91 19.71
C GLU A 169 9.87 2.05 20.41
N LYS A 170 8.76 2.10 19.65
CA LYS A 170 7.40 2.18 20.21
C LYS A 170 6.84 0.84 20.73
N ARG A 171 7.62 -0.25 20.69
CA ARG A 171 7.18 -1.61 21.09
C ARG A 171 7.69 -2.05 22.48
N LYS A 172 7.83 -1.14 23.43
CA LYS A 172 8.10 -1.52 24.83
C LYS A 172 6.80 -1.60 25.66
N ARG A 173 6.25 -2.82 25.65
CA ARG A 173 5.45 -3.57 26.65
C ARG A 173 4.35 -2.83 27.44
N ASN A 174 3.09 -3.17 27.14
CA ASN A 174 2.04 -3.24 28.16
C ASN A 174 2.09 -4.64 28.81
N PHE A 175 1.90 -4.69 30.14
CA PHE A 175 1.87 -5.92 30.94
C PHE A 175 0.75 -6.86 30.48
N SER A 176 1.07 -8.15 30.38
CA SER A 176 0.18 -9.23 29.96
C SER A 176 -0.83 -9.60 31.05
N GLU A 177 -2.13 -9.56 30.74
CA GLU A 177 -3.14 -10.31 31.47
C GLU A 177 -3.18 -11.76 30.98
N SER A 178 -3.26 -12.69 31.94
CA SER A 178 -3.19 -14.15 31.71
C SER A 178 -4.51 -14.74 31.18
N PRO A 179 -4.47 -15.91 30.52
CA PRO A 179 -5.59 -16.45 29.74
C PRO A 179 -6.70 -17.01 30.62
N LYS A 180 -7.97 -16.67 30.35
CA LYS A 180 -9.13 -17.35 30.96
C LYS A 180 -9.50 -18.61 30.18
N GLN A 181 -9.73 -19.66 30.96
CA GLN A 181 -9.95 -21.05 30.56
C GLN A 181 -11.24 -21.25 29.74
N TYR A 182 -11.17 -22.23 28.83
CA TYR A 182 -12.27 -22.72 28.02
C TYR A 182 -12.84 -24.01 28.65
N GLN A 183 -14.16 -24.12 28.79
CA GLN A 183 -14.86 -25.40 28.84
C GLN A 183 -16.28 -25.32 28.24
N PRO A 184 -16.84 -26.45 27.73
CA PRO A 184 -17.75 -26.48 26.58
C PRO A 184 -19.16 -27.06 26.85
N GLN A 185 -20.17 -26.69 26.05
CA GLN A 185 -21.49 -27.36 25.92
C GLN A 185 -22.03 -27.06 24.49
N SER A 186 -22.21 -27.99 23.53
CA SER A 186 -23.07 -29.20 23.37
C SER A 186 -24.38 -28.96 22.60
N THR A 187 -24.39 -29.45 21.35
CA THR A 187 -25.45 -30.18 20.61
C THR A 187 -26.78 -29.56 20.12
N THR A 188 -27.11 -29.99 18.88
CA THR A 188 -28.43 -30.24 18.23
C THR A 188 -29.27 -29.03 17.79
N GLN A 189 -29.46 -28.77 16.49
CA GLN A 189 -30.23 -29.44 15.42
C GLN A 189 -31.76 -29.17 15.41
N LYS A 190 -32.18 -28.74 14.21
CA LYS A 190 -33.53 -28.75 13.58
C LYS A 190 -34.52 -27.63 13.92
N ARG A 191 -34.95 -26.91 12.88
CA ARG A 191 -36.35 -27.00 12.38
C ARG A 191 -36.50 -26.43 10.97
N ASP A 192 -37.32 -27.17 10.22
CA ASP A 192 -37.68 -27.03 8.82
C ASP A 192 -38.60 -25.84 8.51
N GLU A 193 -38.48 -25.40 7.26
CA GLU A 193 -39.50 -25.08 6.25
C GLU A 193 -40.75 -24.24 6.57
N LYS A 194 -40.94 -23.21 5.73
CA LYS A 194 -42.17 -22.74 5.03
C LYS A 194 -41.85 -21.35 4.43
N ILE A 195 -42.19 -20.90 3.23
CA ILE A 195 -43.23 -21.23 2.23
C ILE A 195 -42.76 -20.65 0.89
N HIS A 196 -43.03 -21.39 -0.17
CA HIS A 196 -42.93 -20.99 -1.56
C HIS A 196 -44.01 -19.96 -1.92
N LYS A 197 -43.66 -18.84 -2.56
CA LYS A 197 -44.57 -18.08 -3.42
C LYS A 197 -43.84 -17.62 -4.67
N ASN A 198 -44.15 -18.29 -5.77
CA ASN A 198 -43.80 -17.93 -7.13
C ASN A 198 -44.44 -16.59 -7.50
N ILE A 199 -43.65 -15.69 -8.08
CA ILE A 199 -44.14 -14.69 -9.03
C ILE A 199 -43.32 -14.85 -10.30
N THR A 200 -43.93 -15.54 -11.25
CA THR A 200 -43.57 -15.53 -12.67
C THR A 200 -43.79 -14.11 -13.20
N SER A 201 -42.73 -13.41 -13.58
CA SER A 201 -42.83 -12.23 -14.45
C SER A 201 -41.98 -12.46 -15.69
N SER A 202 -42.67 -12.88 -16.75
CA SER A 202 -42.41 -12.60 -18.16
C SER A 202 -41.01 -12.08 -18.52
N ILE A 203 -40.20 -12.98 -19.07
CA ILE A 203 -38.97 -12.66 -19.79
C ILE A 203 -39.37 -11.97 -21.10
N THR A 204 -39.22 -10.66 -21.16
CA THR A 204 -38.99 -9.97 -22.44
C THR A 204 -37.48 -10.01 -22.70
N PRO A 205 -37.01 -10.30 -23.93
CA PRO A 205 -35.59 -10.27 -24.24
C PRO A 205 -35.16 -8.80 -24.25
N SER A 206 -34.77 -8.28 -23.09
CA SER A 206 -34.15 -6.97 -22.99
C SER A 206 -32.85 -7.01 -23.78
N ARG A 207 -32.73 -6.06 -24.70
CA ARG A 207 -31.53 -5.74 -25.50
C ARG A 207 -30.25 -6.17 -24.79
N ILE A 208 -29.41 -6.92 -25.50
CA ILE A 208 -28.05 -7.24 -25.07
C ILE A 208 -27.31 -5.91 -24.95
N GLU A 209 -27.36 -5.29 -23.78
CA GLU A 209 -26.51 -4.17 -23.44
C GLU A 209 -25.10 -4.71 -23.33
N ASN A 210 -24.20 -4.21 -24.19
CA ASN A 210 -22.77 -4.49 -24.10
C ASN A 210 -22.26 -3.94 -22.77
N LYS A 211 -22.30 -4.77 -21.73
CA LYS A 211 -21.88 -4.40 -20.39
C LYS A 211 -20.35 -4.43 -20.35
N ILE A 212 -19.75 -3.26 -20.17
CA ILE A 212 -18.30 -3.13 -20.01
C ILE A 212 -17.92 -3.74 -18.66
N LEU A 213 -17.02 -4.72 -18.69
CA LEU A 213 -16.47 -5.37 -17.50
C LEU A 213 -15.15 -4.71 -17.11
N TYR A 214 -15.04 -4.24 -15.88
CA TYR A 214 -13.86 -3.58 -15.33
C TYR A 214 -12.99 -4.56 -14.54
N ILE A 215 -11.88 -4.98 -15.14
CA ILE A 215 -10.88 -5.83 -14.50
C ILE A 215 -9.64 -5.01 -14.15
N ALA A 216 -9.18 -5.13 -12.92
CA ALA A 216 -7.99 -4.43 -12.44
C ALA A 216 -7.08 -5.34 -11.63
N THR A 217 -5.82 -4.93 -11.45
CA THR A 217 -4.89 -5.57 -10.53
C THR A 217 -4.29 -4.54 -9.59
N LEU A 218 -4.06 -4.92 -8.33
CA LEU A 218 -3.52 -4.05 -7.30
C LEU A 218 -2.47 -4.80 -6.47
N ASN A 219 -1.34 -4.14 -6.26
CA ASN A 219 -0.40 -4.51 -5.22
C ASN A 219 -0.78 -3.77 -3.94
N CYS A 220 -1.30 -4.49 -2.96
CA CYS A 220 -1.84 -3.90 -1.74
C CYS A 220 -0.78 -3.66 -0.67
N LEU A 221 0.46 -4.12 -0.90
CA LEU A 221 1.60 -4.12 0.03
C LEU A 221 1.37 -4.94 1.32
N SER A 222 0.19 -4.84 1.94
CA SER A 222 -0.28 -5.66 3.07
C SER A 222 -1.79 -5.47 3.32
N LEU A 223 -2.56 -6.56 3.25
CA LEU A 223 -3.97 -6.65 3.66
C LEU A 223 -4.18 -7.54 4.90
N ARG A 224 -3.16 -7.67 5.75
CA ARG A 224 -3.16 -8.60 6.89
C ARG A 224 -4.31 -8.39 7.89
N THR A 225 -4.68 -7.14 8.17
CA THR A 225 -5.71 -6.80 9.17
C THR A 225 -7.04 -6.46 8.51
N HIS A 226 -8.13 -6.57 9.28
CA HIS A 226 -9.45 -6.14 8.82
C HIS A 226 -9.48 -4.63 8.53
N GLU A 227 -8.85 -3.80 9.36
CA GLU A 227 -8.72 -2.35 9.14
C GLU A 227 -8.14 -1.99 7.77
N LYS A 228 -7.14 -2.74 7.30
CA LYS A 228 -6.53 -2.52 5.98
C LYS A 228 -7.45 -2.93 4.84
N LEU A 229 -8.28 -3.94 5.04
CA LEU A 229 -9.34 -4.30 4.10
C LEU A 229 -10.39 -3.19 4.03
N THR A 230 -10.82 -2.64 5.17
CA THR A 230 -11.76 -1.51 5.23
C THR A 230 -11.19 -0.26 4.55
N GLU A 231 -9.90 0.04 4.73
CA GLU A 231 -9.23 1.15 4.04
C GLU A 231 -9.26 0.96 2.51
N LEU A 232 -9.05 -0.27 2.03
CA LEU A 232 -9.15 -0.60 0.62
C LEU A 232 -10.58 -0.45 0.09
N GLU A 233 -11.59 -0.92 0.83
CA GLU A 233 -13.00 -0.75 0.47
C GLU A 233 -13.36 0.74 0.26
N LEU A 234 -12.96 1.60 1.20
CA LEU A 234 -13.18 3.04 1.12
C LEU A 234 -12.49 3.67 -0.10
N ALA A 235 -11.27 3.24 -0.41
CA ALA A 235 -10.54 3.72 -1.59
C ALA A 235 -11.21 3.29 -2.91
N LEU A 236 -11.81 2.10 -2.92
CA LEU A 236 -12.48 1.52 -4.08
C LEU A 236 -13.87 2.13 -4.37
N LEU A 237 -14.45 2.91 -3.45
CA LEU A 237 -15.77 3.57 -3.66
C LEU A 237 -15.81 4.51 -4.87
N LYS A 238 -14.66 5.09 -5.25
CA LYS A 238 -14.56 6.06 -6.36
C LYS A 238 -14.04 5.43 -7.66
N ILE A 239 -13.86 4.11 -7.69
CA ILE A 239 -13.26 3.39 -8.80
C ILE A 239 -14.29 2.40 -9.34
N ASN A 240 -14.49 2.38 -10.65
CA ASN A 240 -15.31 1.36 -11.29
C ASN A 240 -14.49 0.07 -11.39
N TRP A 241 -14.91 -0.98 -10.68
CA TRP A 241 -14.28 -2.29 -10.71
C TRP A 241 -15.33 -3.39 -10.53
N ASP A 242 -15.09 -4.50 -11.22
CA ASP A 242 -15.93 -5.71 -11.15
C ASP A 242 -15.12 -6.90 -10.65
N ILE A 243 -13.88 -7.03 -11.14
CA ILE A 243 -12.92 -8.05 -10.71
C ILE A 243 -11.60 -7.34 -10.41
N LEU A 244 -11.07 -7.56 -9.21
CA LEU A 244 -9.81 -6.99 -8.76
C LEU A 244 -8.87 -8.11 -8.33
N GLY A 245 -7.77 -8.29 -9.06
CA GLY A 245 -6.68 -9.17 -8.67
C GLY A 245 -5.77 -8.48 -7.64
N LEU A 246 -5.41 -9.18 -6.58
CA LEU A 246 -4.66 -8.64 -5.45
C LEU A 246 -3.34 -9.39 -5.27
N SER A 247 -2.27 -8.64 -5.01
CA SER A 247 -0.94 -9.16 -4.69
C SER A 247 -0.42 -8.53 -3.40
N GLU A 248 0.51 -9.23 -2.72
CA GLU A 248 1.08 -8.82 -1.43
C GLU A 248 0.03 -8.71 -0.31
N ILE A 249 -0.94 -9.63 -0.27
CA ILE A 249 -2.01 -9.62 0.74
C ILE A 249 -1.47 -9.90 2.16
N ARG A 250 -0.45 -10.75 2.29
CA ARG A 250 0.23 -11.10 3.55
C ARG A 250 -0.71 -11.66 4.64
N ARG A 251 -1.82 -12.29 4.22
CA ARG A 251 -2.71 -13.11 5.04
C ARG A 251 -2.28 -14.58 4.96
N ILE A 252 -2.43 -15.29 6.08
CA ILE A 252 -2.15 -16.73 6.16
C ILE A 252 -3.42 -17.50 5.84
N GLY A 253 -3.26 -18.64 5.20
CA GLY A 253 -4.33 -19.54 4.84
C GLY A 253 -4.93 -19.22 3.49
N GLU A 254 -5.75 -20.16 3.04
CA GLU A 254 -6.61 -20.05 1.87
C GLU A 254 -8.05 -19.91 2.37
N SER A 255 -8.73 -18.82 2.00
CA SER A 255 -10.10 -18.61 2.41
C SER A 255 -10.89 -17.82 1.38
N ILE A 256 -12.20 -18.06 1.36
CA ILE A 256 -13.18 -17.29 0.60
C ILE A 256 -14.09 -16.63 1.64
N GLU A 257 -14.01 -15.31 1.72
CA GLU A 257 -14.85 -14.48 2.57
C GLU A 257 -16.00 -13.91 1.74
N ASP A 258 -17.22 -14.10 2.22
CA ASP A 258 -18.41 -13.54 1.60
C ASP A 258 -18.82 -12.22 2.26
N HIS A 259 -18.75 -11.13 1.50
CA HIS A 259 -19.12 -9.78 1.95
C HIS A 259 -20.39 -9.32 1.23
N LYS A 260 -21.04 -8.28 1.76
CA LYS A 260 -22.35 -7.81 1.24
C LYS A 260 -22.31 -7.43 -0.25
N GLU A 261 -21.21 -6.82 -0.71
CA GLU A 261 -21.08 -6.31 -2.07
C GLU A 261 -20.10 -7.06 -2.96
N TYR A 262 -19.27 -7.93 -2.39
CA TYR A 262 -18.21 -8.63 -3.10
C TYR A 262 -17.83 -9.92 -2.40
N ILE A 263 -17.16 -10.81 -3.14
CA ILE A 263 -16.51 -12.01 -2.64
C ILE A 263 -15.03 -11.74 -2.59
N PHE A 264 -14.38 -12.07 -1.48
CA PHE A 264 -12.94 -11.91 -1.32
C PHE A 264 -12.28 -13.26 -1.10
N TYR A 265 -11.50 -13.67 -2.07
CA TYR A 265 -10.66 -14.85 -1.98
C TYR A 265 -9.22 -14.44 -1.67
N HIS A 266 -8.55 -15.15 -0.77
CA HIS A 266 -7.13 -15.00 -0.54
C HIS A 266 -6.43 -16.34 -0.32
N LYS A 267 -5.16 -16.41 -0.71
CA LYS A 267 -4.23 -17.50 -0.38
C LYS A 267 -2.88 -16.93 0.03
N GLY A 268 -2.35 -17.45 1.14
CA GLY A 268 -0.96 -17.23 1.53
C GLY A 268 -0.49 -18.31 2.49
N GLU A 269 0.71 -18.84 2.27
CA GLU A 269 1.25 -19.93 3.09
C GLU A 269 2.09 -19.39 4.26
N ILE A 270 2.84 -18.32 4.02
CA ILE A 270 3.82 -17.78 4.98
C ILE A 270 3.23 -16.58 5.72
N LYS A 271 3.33 -16.59 7.06
CA LYS A 271 2.93 -15.45 7.90
C LYS A 271 3.69 -14.19 7.54
N GLY A 272 2.98 -13.28 6.86
CA GLY A 272 3.45 -11.93 6.62
C GLY A 272 4.32 -11.73 5.37
N SER A 273 4.43 -12.75 4.53
CA SER A 273 5.14 -12.71 3.24
C SER A 273 4.22 -13.13 2.11
N HIS A 274 4.31 -12.45 0.97
CA HIS A 274 3.52 -12.69 -0.23
C HIS A 274 2.01 -12.83 0.05
N GLY A 275 1.29 -13.53 -0.81
CA GLY A 275 -0.15 -13.71 -0.72
C GLY A 275 -0.84 -13.07 -1.90
N VAL A 276 -1.75 -13.82 -2.50
CA VAL A 276 -2.53 -13.44 -3.68
C VAL A 276 -4.01 -13.66 -3.41
N GLY A 277 -4.85 -12.96 -4.16
CA GLY A 277 -6.28 -13.07 -3.98
C GLY A 277 -7.07 -12.29 -5.02
N PHE A 278 -8.38 -12.38 -4.91
CA PHE A 278 -9.32 -11.72 -5.79
C PHE A 278 -10.43 -11.07 -4.98
N MET A 279 -10.85 -9.87 -5.37
CA MET A 279 -12.16 -9.32 -5.00
C MET A 279 -13.04 -9.35 -6.23
N VAL A 280 -14.24 -9.94 -6.12
CA VAL A 280 -15.18 -10.08 -7.23
C VAL A 280 -16.53 -9.53 -6.80
N LYS A 281 -17.14 -8.62 -7.56
CA LYS A 281 -18.45 -8.06 -7.21
C LYS A 281 -19.52 -9.15 -7.10
N LYS A 282 -20.42 -9.00 -6.13
CA LYS A 282 -21.42 -10.01 -5.75
C LYS A 282 -22.32 -10.45 -6.90
N TYR A 283 -22.64 -9.54 -7.82
CA TYR A 283 -23.48 -9.84 -8.98
C TYR A 283 -22.82 -10.83 -9.96
N LEU A 284 -21.49 -11.02 -9.91
CA LEU A 284 -20.75 -12.01 -10.71
C LEU A 284 -20.64 -13.36 -10.00
N GLN A 285 -21.04 -13.48 -8.74
CA GLN A 285 -21.02 -14.75 -7.99
C GLN A 285 -21.60 -15.96 -8.76
N PRO A 286 -22.78 -15.89 -9.40
CA PRO A 286 -23.34 -17.06 -10.08
C PRO A 286 -22.51 -17.53 -11.28
N ASN A 287 -21.61 -16.67 -11.77
CA ASN A 287 -20.75 -16.94 -12.91
C ASN A 287 -19.39 -17.52 -12.50
N ILE A 288 -19.03 -17.47 -11.21
CA ILE A 288 -17.77 -17.98 -10.72
C ILE A 288 -17.86 -19.50 -10.63
N GLU A 289 -16.96 -20.20 -11.32
CA GLU A 289 -16.84 -21.65 -11.24
C GLU A 289 -15.98 -22.06 -10.04
N GLU A 290 -14.78 -21.48 -9.92
CA GLU A 290 -13.81 -21.88 -8.89
C GLU A 290 -12.75 -20.79 -8.64
N PHE A 291 -12.32 -20.67 -7.38
CA PHE A 291 -11.05 -20.04 -7.02
C PHE A 291 -10.02 -21.11 -6.73
N LYS A 292 -8.91 -21.13 -7.47
CA LYS A 292 -7.85 -22.12 -7.34
C LYS A 292 -6.53 -21.47 -6.94
N GLY A 293 -6.08 -21.75 -5.73
CA GLY A 293 -4.80 -21.30 -5.24
C GLY A 293 -3.66 -22.25 -5.57
N ILE A 294 -2.70 -21.82 -6.38
CA ILE A 294 -1.52 -22.63 -6.73
C ILE A 294 -0.40 -22.43 -5.71
N SER A 295 -0.08 -21.19 -5.36
CA SER A 295 0.98 -20.83 -4.40
C SER A 295 0.69 -19.49 -3.73
N ASP A 296 1.56 -19.04 -2.83
CA ASP A 296 1.53 -17.70 -2.23
C ASP A 296 1.71 -16.55 -3.25
N ARG A 297 2.06 -16.86 -4.51
CA ARG A 297 2.24 -15.89 -5.61
C ARG A 297 1.30 -16.09 -6.80
N ILE A 298 0.56 -17.19 -6.87
CA ILE A 298 -0.27 -17.54 -8.02
C ILE A 298 -1.62 -18.09 -7.56
N ALA A 299 -2.70 -17.47 -8.03
CA ALA A 299 -4.06 -17.96 -7.91
C ALA A 299 -4.82 -17.74 -9.22
N ILE A 300 -5.79 -18.59 -9.47
CA ILE A 300 -6.62 -18.60 -10.68
C ILE A 300 -8.08 -18.43 -10.27
N LEU A 301 -8.80 -17.59 -11.03
CA LEU A 301 -10.25 -17.44 -10.95
C LEU A 301 -10.84 -18.00 -12.25
N TYR A 302 -11.65 -19.05 -12.13
CA TYR A 302 -12.47 -19.58 -13.23
C TYR A 302 -13.84 -18.91 -13.18
N ILE A 303 -14.24 -18.21 -14.25
CA ILE A 303 -15.48 -17.43 -14.31
C ILE A 303 -16.07 -17.43 -15.73
N ASN A 304 -17.37 -17.71 -15.84
CA ASN A 304 -18.13 -17.75 -17.09
C ASN A 304 -18.90 -16.45 -17.30
N LEU A 305 -18.42 -15.59 -18.18
CA LEU A 305 -19.05 -14.31 -18.45
C LEU A 305 -20.21 -14.47 -19.46
N PRO A 306 -21.46 -14.11 -19.11
CA PRO A 306 -22.59 -14.22 -20.03
C PRO A 306 -22.40 -13.25 -21.19
N GLY A 307 -22.24 -13.80 -22.41
CA GLY A 307 -22.10 -13.03 -23.65
C GLY A 307 -20.74 -13.19 -24.36
N PHE A 308 -19.73 -13.77 -23.71
CA PHE A 308 -18.52 -14.24 -24.39
C PHE A 308 -18.75 -15.68 -24.85
N LYS A 309 -19.10 -15.87 -26.12
CA LYS A 309 -19.03 -17.21 -26.75
C LYS A 309 -17.60 -17.40 -27.26
N ASP A 310 -16.97 -18.49 -26.85
CA ASP A 310 -15.76 -18.98 -27.48
C ASP A 310 -16.09 -19.33 -28.94
N ASN A 311 -15.45 -18.64 -29.88
CA ASN A 311 -15.42 -19.03 -31.29
C ASN A 311 -14.28 -20.02 -31.50
#